data_AF-A0A1Q7L6W1-F1
#
_entry.id   AF-A0A1Q7L6W1-F1
#
_cell.length_a   1.000
_cell.length_b   1.000
_cell.length_c   1.000
_cell.angle_alpha   90.00
_cell.angle_beta   90.00
_cell.angle_gamma   90.00
#
_symmetry.space_group_name_H-M   'P 1'
#
loop_
_entity.id
_entity.type
_entity.pdbx_description
1 polymer ?
#
loop_
_entity_poly.entity_id
_entity_poly.type
_entity_poly.pdbx_seq_one_letter_code
_entity_poly.pdbx_strand_id
1 'polypeptide(L)'
;MQLARARNISSSGALIQGMCRQVLPGEILEVQIDQEKAQFRVVWADSVGMPGGGEIGVQTLTSEPCIWDLNVNLCHCSQLVGEG
;
A
#
# COMPACT_ATOMS: atom_id res chain seq x y z
N MET A 1 7.56 -7.59 13.17
CA MET A 1 7.45 -7.07 11.80
C MET A 1 7.04 -8.21 10.89
N GLN A 2 6.15 -7.97 9.94
CA GLN A 2 5.74 -8.96 8.95
C GLN A 2 6.16 -8.46 7.56
N LEU A 3 6.75 -9.35 6.76
CA LEU A 3 7.01 -9.09 5.35
C LEU A 3 5.70 -9.21 4.57
N ALA A 4 5.43 -8.22 3.74
CA ALA A 4 4.26 -8.17 2.87
C ALA A 4 4.67 -7.59 1.51
N ARG A 5 3.88 -7.87 0.47
CA ARG A 5 4.17 -7.39 -0.88
C ARG A 5 3.23 -6.23 -1.22
N ALA A 6 3.80 -5.08 -1.58
CA ALA A 6 3.04 -3.96 -2.13
C ALA A 6 2.83 -4.11 -3.65
N ARG A 7 1.62 -3.80 -4.13
CA ARG A 7 1.22 -3.74 -5.55
C ARG A 7 0.32 -2.53 -5.77
N ASN A 8 0.05 -2.18 -7.04
CA ASN A 8 -0.81 -1.04 -7.42
C ASN A 8 -0.45 0.24 -6.63
N ILE A 9 0.83 0.59 -6.66
CA ILE A 9 1.40 1.66 -5.85
C ILE A 9 1.12 3.00 -6.55
N SER A 10 0.70 3.98 -5.76
CA SER A 10 0.54 5.37 -6.15
C SER A 10 1.03 6.27 -5.01
N SER A 11 1.14 7.58 -5.26
CA SER A 11 1.43 8.55 -4.20
C SER A 11 0.36 8.56 -3.09
N SER A 12 -0.87 8.15 -3.43
CA SER A 12 -2.02 8.18 -2.52
C SER A 12 -2.22 6.88 -1.74
N GLY A 13 -1.49 5.81 -2.05
CA GLY A 13 -1.71 4.51 -1.43
C GLY A 13 -1.21 3.33 -2.25
N ALA A 14 -1.43 2.13 -1.72
CA ALA A 14 -1.01 0.87 -2.33
C ALA A 14 -1.92 -0.30 -1.90
N LEU A 15 -1.80 -1.42 -2.61
CA LEU A 15 -2.38 -2.70 -2.23
C LEU A 15 -1.32 -3.57 -1.54
N ILE A 16 -1.61 -4.10 -0.37
CA ILE A 16 -0.69 -4.96 0.40
C ILE A 16 -1.22 -6.38 0.43
N GLN A 17 -0.38 -7.34 0.01
CA GLN A 17 -0.70 -8.76 -0.03
C GLN A 17 0.16 -9.56 0.95
N GLY A 18 -0.34 -10.73 1.35
CA GLY A 18 0.40 -11.69 2.17
C GLY A 18 0.39 -11.36 3.65
N MET A 19 -0.64 -10.66 4.12
CA MET A 19 -0.84 -10.42 5.54
C MET A 19 -1.41 -11.66 6.24
N CYS A 20 -0.78 -12.02 7.36
CA CYS A 20 -1.16 -13.19 8.15
C CYS A 20 -2.12 -12.81 9.28
N ARG A 21 -2.09 -11.56 9.70
CA ARG A 21 -3.02 -11.02 10.69
C ARG A 21 -4.27 -10.49 10.01
N GLN A 22 -5.37 -10.55 10.73
CA GLN A 22 -6.58 -9.84 10.36
C GLN A 22 -6.36 -8.33 10.48
N VAL A 23 -6.78 -7.61 9.44
CA VAL A 23 -6.71 -6.16 9.36
C VAL A 23 -8.11 -5.66 9.05
N LEU A 24 -8.54 -4.62 9.76
CA LEU A 24 -9.87 -4.05 9.57
C LEU A 24 -9.80 -2.72 8.81
N PRO A 25 -10.79 -2.41 7.96
CA PRO A 25 -10.94 -1.07 7.43
C PRO A 25 -11.00 -0.03 8.55
N GLY A 26 -10.26 1.06 8.38
CA GLY A 26 -10.09 2.14 9.35
C GLY A 26 -8.86 2.01 10.24
N GLU A 27 -8.22 0.84 10.32
CA GLU A 27 -6.98 0.65 11.08
C GLU A 27 -5.81 1.45 10.48
N ILE A 28 -4.86 1.86 11.32
CA ILE A 28 -3.65 2.58 10.92
C ILE A 28 -2.46 1.64 11.02
N LEU A 29 -1.72 1.50 9.91
CA LEU A 29 -0.56 0.63 9.81
C LEU A 29 0.70 1.44 9.58
N GLU A 30 1.75 1.17 10.36
CA GLU A 30 3.10 1.61 10.03
C GLU A 30 3.67 0.65 8.97
N VAL A 31 4.01 1.21 7.81
CA VAL A 31 4.74 0.50 6.77
C VAL A 31 6.18 1.02 6.79
N GLN A 32 7.12 0.09 6.78
CA GLN A 32 8.55 0.39 6.70
C GLN A 32 9.10 -0.14 5.38
N ILE A 33 9.80 0.72 4.65
CA ILE A 33 10.57 0.35 3.46
C ILE A 33 12.00 0.82 3.69
N ASP A 34 12.93 -0.13 3.74
CA ASP A 34 14.33 0.14 4.11
C ASP A 34 14.43 0.90 5.46
N GLN A 35 14.97 2.12 5.47
CA GLN A 35 15.05 2.98 6.65
C GLN A 35 13.87 3.97 6.80
N GLU A 36 12.98 4.06 5.81
CA GLU A 36 11.85 4.97 5.80
C GLU A 36 10.58 4.32 6.35
N LYS A 37 9.78 5.11 7.05
CA LYS A 37 8.53 4.67 7.68
C LYS A 37 7.44 5.70 7.45
N ALA A 38 6.23 5.22 7.23
CA ALA A 38 5.04 6.06 7.18
C ALA A 38 3.82 5.29 7.63
N GLN A 39 2.84 6.02 8.14
CA GLN A 39 1.56 5.50 8.54
C GLN A 39 0.54 5.57 7.40
N PHE A 40 -0.24 4.51 7.27
CA PHE A 40 -1.27 4.39 6.26
C PHE A 40 -2.57 3.92 6.87
N ARG A 41 -3.68 4.44 6.35
CA ARG A 41 -5.01 3.99 6.74
C ARG A 41 -5.48 2.86 5.85
N VAL A 42 -5.97 1.79 6.45
CA VAL A 42 -6.62 0.69 5.73
C VAL A 42 -7.98 1.20 5.26
N VAL A 43 -8.19 1.23 3.94
CA VAL A 43 -9.47 1.65 3.34
C VAL A 43 -10.32 0.46 2.90
N TRP A 44 -9.68 -0.69 2.71
CA TRP A 44 -10.32 -1.92 2.28
C TRP A 44 -9.52 -3.13 2.76
N ALA A 45 -10.20 -4.23 3.09
CA ALA A 45 -9.57 -5.50 3.42
C ALA A 45 -10.42 -6.63 2.83
N ASP A 46 -9.77 -7.52 2.07
CA ASP A 46 -10.36 -8.77 1.64
C ASP A 46 -10.36 -9.80 2.78
N SER A 47 -11.31 -10.72 2.75
CA SER A 47 -11.55 -11.64 3.86
C SER A 47 -10.37 -12.61 4.03
N VAL A 48 -9.71 -12.54 5.19
CA VAL A 48 -8.67 -13.49 5.60
C VAL A 48 -9.23 -14.93 5.56
N GLY A 49 -8.63 -15.78 4.72
CA GLY A 49 -9.03 -17.19 4.62
C GLY A 49 -8.66 -17.90 3.33
N MET A 50 -8.28 -17.18 2.26
CA MET A 50 -7.83 -17.82 1.02
C MET A 50 -6.36 -18.25 1.06
N PRO A 51 -6.01 -19.39 0.42
CA PRO A 51 -4.62 -19.79 0.24
C PRO A 51 -3.90 -18.74 -0.61
N GLY A 52 -3.08 -17.91 0.04
CA GLY A 52 -2.43 -16.74 -0.58
C GLY A 52 -2.26 -15.54 0.37
N GLY A 53 -2.99 -15.52 1.50
CA GLY A 53 -2.98 -14.40 2.45
C GLY A 53 -3.91 -13.28 1.98
N GLY A 54 -4.57 -12.61 2.94
CA GLY A 54 -5.52 -11.56 2.62
C GLY A 54 -4.85 -10.38 1.90
N GLU A 55 -5.66 -9.65 1.14
CA GLU A 55 -5.27 -8.41 0.47
C GLU A 55 -5.88 -7.23 1.22
N ILE A 56 -5.14 -6.12 1.32
CA ILE A 56 -5.70 -4.89 1.85
C ILE A 56 -5.35 -3.70 0.96
N GLY A 57 -6.23 -2.71 0.94
CA GLY A 57 -5.97 -1.40 0.36
C GLY A 57 -5.58 -0.43 1.46
N VAL A 58 -4.47 0.26 1.27
CA VAL A 58 -4.00 1.32 2.19
C VAL A 58 -3.94 2.66 1.49
N GLN A 59 -4.26 3.72 2.24
CA GLN A 59 -4.23 5.11 1.80
C GLN A 59 -3.22 5.90 2.63
N THR A 60 -2.42 6.73 1.97
CA THR A 60 -1.46 7.64 2.60
C THR A 60 -2.20 8.66 3.46
N LEU A 61 -1.72 8.88 4.68
CA LEU A 61 -2.21 9.97 5.51
C LEU A 61 -1.58 11.29 5.06
N THR A 62 -2.35 12.38 5.01
CA THR A 62 -1.87 13.70 4.54
C THR A 62 -0.68 14.24 5.34
N SER A 63 -0.51 13.78 6.58
CA SER A 63 0.57 14.23 7.46
C SER A 63 1.86 13.40 7.34
N GLU A 64 1.84 12.31 6.56
CA GLU A 64 2.93 11.34 6.48
C GLU A 64 3.73 11.49 5.18
N PRO A 65 5.04 11.19 5.20
CA PRO A 65 5.85 11.19 3.99
C PRO A 65 5.38 10.10 3.02
N CYS A 66 5.40 10.41 1.73
CA CYS A 66 5.07 9.44 0.69
C CYS A 66 6.26 8.49 0.45
N ILE A 67 6.38 7.44 1.28
CA ILE A 67 7.45 6.42 1.14
C ILE A 67 7.25 5.50 -0.07
N TRP A 68 6.10 5.61 -0.76
CA TRP A 68 5.85 4.93 -2.03
C TRP A 68 6.63 5.52 -3.19
N ASP A 69 7.15 6.74 -3.03
CA ASP A 69 8.01 7.41 -4.01
C ASP A 69 9.42 6.82 -3.94
N LEU A 70 9.51 5.50 -4.14
CA LEU A 70 10.76 4.79 -4.28
C LEU A 70 11.33 5.16 -5.64
N ASN A 71 11.99 6.32 -5.69
CA ASN A 71 12.90 6.79 -6.73
C ASN A 71 12.67 6.12 -8.09
N VAL A 72 11.76 6.73 -8.87
CA VAL A 72 11.26 6.30 -10.17
C VAL A 72 12.35 6.30 -11.27
N ASN A 73 13.48 5.65 -11.05
CA ASN A 73 14.41 5.32 -12.14
C ASN A 73 14.02 4.02 -12.87
N LEU A 74 12.89 3.38 -12.53
CA LEU A 74 12.48 2.13 -13.17
C LEU A 74 11.07 2.12 -13.80
N CYS A 75 10.27 3.17 -13.69
CA CYS A 75 8.94 3.19 -14.33
C CYS A 75 8.65 4.52 -15.02
N HIS A 76 9.32 4.74 -16.15
CA HIS A 76 8.89 5.69 -17.16
C HIS A 76 7.64 5.12 -17.86
N CYS A 77 6.48 5.18 -17.19
CA CYS A 77 5.17 5.04 -17.84
C CYS A 77 4.42 6.36 -17.65
N SER A 78 4.87 7.37 -18.40
CA SER A 78 4.09 8.58 -18.63
C SER A 78 2.91 8.26 -19.56
N GLN A 79 1.81 8.95 -19.29
CA GLN A 79 0.55 9.06 -20.06
C GLN A 79 -0.53 7.97 -19.84
N LEU A 80 -1.47 8.31 -18.97
CA LEU A 80 -2.89 8.15 -19.27
C LEU A 80 -3.47 9.54 -19.52
N VAL A 81 -3.66 9.89 -20.80
CA VAL A 81 -4.59 10.95 -21.20
C VAL A 81 -5.91 10.23 -21.48
N GLY A 82 -6.85 10.32 -20.55
CA GLY A 82 -8.25 10.06 -20.84
C GLY A 82 -8.93 11.40 -21.10
N GLU A 83 -9.05 11.79 -22.35
CA GLU A 83 -10.02 12.81 -22.78
C GLU A 83 -11.23 12.09 -23.40
N GLY A 84 -12.43 12.49 -22.97
CA GLY A 84 -13.70 12.24 -23.68
C GLY A 84 -14.60 11.18 -23.08
#